data_AF-A0A392NKF1-F1
#
_entry.id   AF-A0A392NKF1-F1
#
_cell.length_a   1.000
_cell.length_b   1.000
_cell.length_c   1.000
_cell.angle_alpha   90.00
_cell.angle_beta   90.00
_cell.angle_gamma   90.00
#
_symmetry.space_group_name_H-M   'P 1'
#
loop_
_entity.id
_entity.type
_entity.pdbx_description
1 polymer ?
#
loop_
_entity_poly.entity_id
_entity_poly.type
_entity_poly.pdbx_seq_one_letter_code
_entity_poly.pdbx_strand_id
1 'polypeptide(L)'
;NIYEQGGRSFWIHNTGPVGCMPVNLFYKHDVPAGYLDQYGCVKDQNVMAVEFNKQLKDRVVKLRTEVPEAAITYVDVYAAKYGLISNTKNEGNLFIIDMTRLNRSCVAILDIAEKM
;
A
#
# COMPACT_ATOMS: atom_id res chain seq x y z
N ASN A 1 19.57 -4.01 -9.24
CA ASN A 1 18.79 -5.08 -9.88
C ASN A 1 18.91 -6.40 -9.11
N ILE A 2 17.97 -6.66 -8.20
CA ILE A 2 17.88 -7.87 -7.36
C ILE A 2 17.64 -9.14 -8.20
N TYR A 3 16.97 -9.03 -9.35
CA TYR A 3 16.73 -10.17 -10.25
C TYR A 3 18.04 -10.71 -10.84
N GLU A 4 18.95 -9.83 -11.26
CA GLU A 4 20.29 -10.19 -11.76
C GLU A 4 21.16 -10.83 -10.67
N GLN A 5 20.89 -10.50 -9.41
CA GLN A 5 21.57 -11.07 -8.24
C GLN A 5 20.95 -12.40 -7.77
N GLY A 6 20.05 -13.00 -8.56
CA GLY A 6 19.42 -14.29 -8.24
C GLY A 6 18.12 -14.22 -7.46
N GLY A 7 17.55 -13.02 -7.24
CA GLY A 7 16.22 -12.87 -6.68
C GLY A 7 15.16 -13.50 -7.60
N ARG A 8 14.32 -14.38 -7.06
CA ARG A 8 13.27 -15.10 -7.81
C ARG A 8 11.89 -15.06 -7.15
N SER A 9 11.79 -14.55 -5.93
CA SER A 9 10.51 -14.43 -5.22
C SER A 9 10.33 -12.99 -4.77
N PHE A 10 9.32 -12.32 -5.32
CA PHE A 10 9.03 -10.92 -5.05
C PHE A 10 7.64 -10.77 -4.46
N TRP A 11 7.58 -10.02 -3.36
CA TRP A 11 6.35 -9.66 -2.68
C TRP A 11 6.16 -8.15 -2.79
N ILE A 12 5.22 -7.74 -3.63
CA ILE A 12 4.98 -6.33 -3.94
C ILE A 12 3.64 -5.95 -3.35
N HIS A 13 3.67 -5.16 -2.28
CA HIS A 13 2.45 -4.57 -1.76
C HIS A 13 2.25 -3.17 -2.32
N ASN A 14 1.00 -2.77 -2.47
CA ASN A 14 0.66 -1.40 -2.84
C ASN A 14 0.79 -0.43 -1.65
N THR A 15 0.53 0.86 -1.86
CA THR A 15 0.56 1.86 -0.79
C THR A 15 -0.75 1.81 -0.02
N GLY A 16 -0.68 1.86 1.31
CA GLY A 16 -1.87 1.94 2.17
C GLY A 16 -2.67 3.24 2.00
N PRO A 17 -3.81 3.41 2.69
CA PRO A 17 -4.59 4.64 2.61
C PRO A 17 -3.87 5.79 3.33
N VAL A 18 -3.02 6.50 2.58
CA VAL A 18 -2.16 7.59 3.06
C VAL A 18 -2.98 8.66 3.80
N GLY A 19 -4.15 9.00 3.27
CA GLY A 19 -5.04 9.99 3.87
C GLY A 19 -5.54 9.63 5.27
N CYS A 20 -5.52 8.35 5.63
CA CYS A 20 -5.95 7.87 6.95
C CYS A 20 -4.81 7.82 7.98
N MET A 21 -3.59 8.24 7.64
CA MET A 21 -2.51 8.25 8.61
C MET A 21 -2.76 9.31 9.69
N PRO A 22 -2.57 8.99 10.98
CA PRO A 22 -2.74 9.96 12.06
C PRO A 22 -1.92 11.24 11.84
N VAL A 23 -0.71 11.10 11.25
CA VAL A 23 0.24 12.20 10.98
C VAL A 23 -0.39 13.39 10.24
N ASN A 24 -1.39 13.12 9.37
CA ASN A 24 -1.98 14.14 8.51
C ASN A 24 -2.78 15.21 9.27
N LEU A 25 -3.24 14.89 10.48
CA LEU A 25 -4.14 15.75 11.25
C LEU A 25 -3.53 16.29 12.55
N PHE A 26 -2.34 15.85 12.98
CA PHE A 26 -1.77 16.25 14.28
C PHE A 26 -1.64 17.77 14.45
N TYR A 27 -1.32 18.51 13.38
CA TYR A 27 -1.12 19.97 13.42
C TYR A 27 -2.17 20.74 12.61
N LYS A 28 -3.30 20.09 12.26
CA LYS A 28 -4.38 20.70 11.49
C LYS A 28 -5.49 21.13 12.43
N HIS A 29 -5.54 22.42 12.75
CA HIS A 29 -6.58 22.99 13.61
C HIS A 29 -7.86 23.37 12.85
N ASP A 30 -7.72 23.88 11.63
CA ASP A 30 -8.84 24.33 10.79
C ASP A 30 -8.97 23.46 9.54
N VAL A 31 -9.67 22.32 9.68
CA VAL A 31 -9.92 21.41 8.57
C VAL A 31 -11.15 21.88 7.79
N PRO A 32 -11.02 22.24 6.49
CA PRO A 32 -12.15 22.69 5.70
C PRO A 32 -13.24 21.63 5.55
N ALA A 33 -14.49 22.07 5.46
CA ALA A 33 -15.60 21.18 5.14
C ALA A 33 -15.32 20.44 3.81
N GLY A 34 -15.49 19.13 3.82
CA GLY A 34 -15.24 18.29 2.65
C GLY A 34 -13.80 17.83 2.45
N TYR A 35 -12.84 18.30 3.26
CA TYR A 35 -11.43 17.83 3.21
C TYR A 35 -11.27 16.35 3.58
N LEU A 36 -12.08 15.89 4.55
CA LEU A 36 -12.11 14.50 5.00
C LEU A 36 -13.25 13.71 4.35
N ASP A 37 -13.04 12.43 4.16
CA ASP A 37 -14.10 11.47 3.85
C ASP A 37 -14.94 11.12 5.09
N GLN A 38 -15.95 10.27 4.91
CA GLN A 38 -16.85 9.87 5.99
C GLN A 38 -16.18 9.05 7.11
N TYR A 39 -14.95 8.59 6.90
CA TYR A 39 -14.15 7.84 7.87
C TYR A 39 -13.04 8.69 8.50
N GLY A 40 -13.01 10.00 8.21
CA GLY A 40 -12.03 10.93 8.76
C GLY A 40 -10.68 10.94 8.04
N CYS A 41 -10.59 10.36 6.84
CA CYS A 41 -9.35 10.33 6.06
C CYS A 41 -9.26 11.51 5.08
N VAL A 42 -8.06 12.02 4.84
CA VAL A 42 -7.81 13.08 3.85
C VAL A 42 -8.08 12.56 2.43
N LYS A 43 -9.09 13.12 1.75
CA LYS A 43 -9.56 12.61 0.45
C LYS A 43 -8.49 12.64 -0.62
N ASP A 44 -7.88 13.79 -0.84
CA ASP A 44 -6.93 14.00 -1.96
C ASP A 44 -5.72 13.08 -1.84
N GLN A 45 -5.26 12.82 -0.61
CA GLN A 45 -4.17 11.88 -0.37
C GLN A 45 -4.56 10.44 -0.68
N ASN A 46 -5.80 10.03 -0.37
CA ASN A 46 -6.30 8.71 -0.74
C ASN A 46 -6.52 8.59 -2.25
N VAL A 47 -6.96 9.66 -2.94
CA VAL A 47 -7.07 9.68 -4.42
C VAL A 47 -5.68 9.47 -5.04
N MET A 48 -4.66 10.18 -4.55
CA MET A 48 -3.28 9.97 -5.00
C MET A 48 -2.78 8.55 -4.74
N ALA A 49 -3.06 7.98 -3.57
CA ALA A 49 -2.69 6.60 -3.25
C ALA A 49 -3.37 5.58 -4.18
N VAL A 50 -4.65 5.77 -4.50
CA VAL A 50 -5.40 4.90 -5.42
C VAL A 50 -4.83 4.96 -6.83
N GLU A 51 -4.51 6.17 -7.33
CA GLU A 51 -3.92 6.32 -8.66
C GLU A 51 -2.51 5.71 -8.73
N PHE A 52 -1.68 5.93 -7.71
CA PHE A 52 -0.38 5.26 -7.60
C PHE A 52 -0.53 3.73 -7.62
N ASN A 53 -1.47 3.19 -6.84
CA ASN A 53 -1.70 1.75 -6.74
C ASN A 53 -2.16 1.13 -8.06
N LYS A 54 -2.92 1.88 -8.86
CA LYS A 54 -3.33 1.50 -10.22
C LYS A 54 -2.11 1.38 -11.14
N GLN A 55 -1.28 2.42 -11.20
CA GLN A 55 -0.06 2.43 -12.03
C GLN A 55 0.93 1.35 -11.59
N LEU A 56 1.11 1.15 -10.28
CA LEU A 56 1.92 0.08 -9.74
C LEU A 56 1.41 -1.30 -10.18
N LYS A 57 0.09 -1.54 -10.13
CA LYS A 57 -0.50 -2.81 -10.56
C LYS A 57 -0.22 -3.07 -12.04
N ASP A 58 -0.36 -2.06 -12.89
CA ASP A 58 -0.04 -2.16 -14.32
C ASP A 58 1.45 -2.47 -14.54
N ARG A 59 2.34 -1.82 -13.78
CA ARG A 59 3.78 -2.11 -13.82
C ARG A 59 4.10 -3.54 -13.38
N VAL A 60 3.44 -4.05 -12.35
CA VAL A 60 3.63 -5.43 -11.88
C VAL A 60 3.19 -6.44 -12.93
N VAL A 61 2.11 -6.17 -13.66
CA VAL A 61 1.67 -7.01 -14.78
C VAL A 61 2.76 -7.06 -15.87
N LYS A 62 3.32 -5.91 -16.24
CA LYS A 62 4.43 -5.85 -17.20
C LYS A 62 5.67 -6.56 -16.68
N LEU A 63 6.02 -6.37 -15.41
CA LEU A 63 7.21 -6.97 -14.79
C LEU A 63 7.19 -8.51 -14.86
N ARG A 64 6.02 -9.14 -14.70
CA ARG A 64 5.86 -10.59 -14.86
C ARG A 64 6.30 -11.11 -16.24
N THR A 65 6.18 -10.28 -17.28
CA THR A 65 6.66 -10.63 -18.63
C THR A 65 8.15 -10.33 -18.83
N GLU A 66 8.69 -9.34 -18.11
CA GLU A 66 10.11 -8.95 -18.19
C GLU A 66 11.02 -9.92 -17.42
N VAL A 67 10.50 -10.56 -16.36
CA VAL A 67 11.25 -11.50 -15.50
C VAL A 67 10.50 -12.83 -15.32
N PRO A 68 10.38 -13.66 -16.37
CA PRO A 68 9.52 -14.85 -16.36
C PRO A 68 9.95 -15.95 -15.36
N GLU A 69 11.20 -15.96 -14.91
CA GLU A 69 11.68 -16.90 -13.90
C GLU A 69 11.29 -16.48 -12.47
N ALA A 70 10.76 -15.27 -12.29
CA ALA A 70 10.41 -14.73 -10.99
C ALA A 70 8.95 -14.99 -10.62
N ALA A 71 8.73 -15.52 -9.41
CA ALA A 71 7.42 -15.54 -8.77
C ALA A 71 7.10 -14.17 -8.17
N ILE A 72 6.12 -13.47 -8.74
CA ILE A 72 5.71 -12.13 -8.30
C ILE A 72 4.30 -12.16 -7.70
N THR A 73 4.23 -11.98 -6.39
CA THR A 73 2.98 -11.85 -5.64
C THR A 73 2.67 -10.38 -5.41
N TYR A 74 1.47 -9.95 -5.82
CA TYR A 74 0.95 -8.61 -5.56
C TYR A 74 -0.02 -8.66 -4.38
N VAL A 75 0.11 -7.73 -3.43
CA VAL A 75 -0.78 -7.63 -2.26
C VAL A 75 -1.42 -6.25 -2.16
N ASP A 76 -2.75 -6.26 -2.11
CA ASP A 76 -3.55 -5.06 -1.93
C ASP A 76 -3.71 -4.72 -0.44
N VAL A 77 -2.69 -4.06 0.11
CA VAL A 77 -2.72 -3.60 1.51
C VAL A 77 -3.59 -2.35 1.69
N TYR A 78 -3.86 -1.61 0.62
CA TYR A 78 -4.82 -0.49 0.64
C TYR A 78 -6.20 -0.98 1.04
N ALA A 79 -6.74 -1.95 0.30
CA ALA A 79 -8.08 -2.48 0.54
C ALA A 79 -8.20 -3.09 1.94
N ALA A 80 -7.20 -3.88 2.36
CA ALA A 80 -7.17 -4.48 3.69
C ALA A 80 -7.20 -3.42 4.81
N LYS A 81 -6.32 -2.41 4.74
CA LYS A 81 -6.25 -1.36 5.77
C LYS A 81 -7.46 -0.44 5.76
N TYR A 82 -7.95 -0.07 4.58
CA TYR A 82 -9.12 0.79 4.45
C TYR A 82 -10.41 0.08 4.91
N GLY A 83 -10.53 -1.23 4.67
CA GLY A 83 -11.59 -2.07 5.23
C GLY A 83 -11.64 -1.99 6.77
N LEU A 84 -10.50 -2.20 7.43
CA LEU A 84 -10.39 -2.09 8.88
C LEU A 84 -10.81 -0.71 9.42
N ILE A 85 -10.39 0.36 8.74
CA ILE A 85 -10.69 1.74 9.12
C ILE A 85 -12.17 2.08 8.91
N SER A 86 -12.76 1.59 7.82
CA SER A 86 -14.17 1.84 7.50
C SER A 86 -15.14 0.98 8.32
N ASN A 87 -14.67 -0.17 8.85
CA ASN A 87 -15.49 -1.17 9.54
C ASN A 87 -15.01 -1.46 10.98
N THR A 88 -14.56 -0.43 11.70
CA THR A 88 -13.96 -0.55 13.05
C THR A 88 -14.80 -1.31 14.06
N LYS A 89 -16.14 -1.21 13.98
CA LYS A 89 -17.06 -1.90 14.91
C LYS A 89 -17.08 -3.42 14.75
N ASN A 90 -16.79 -3.94 13.57
CA ASN A 90 -16.82 -5.38 13.28
C ASN A 90 -15.41 -6.00 13.20
N GLU A 91 -14.38 -5.19 12.98
CA GLU A 91 -13.01 -5.66 12.67
C GLU A 91 -11.96 -5.23 13.72
N GLY A 92 -12.38 -4.62 14.84
CA GLY A 92 -11.53 -3.97 15.84
C GLY A 92 -10.46 -4.82 16.56
N ASN A 93 -10.40 -6.14 16.33
CA ASN A 93 -9.41 -7.04 16.94
C ASN A 93 -8.25 -7.44 16.01
N LEU A 94 -8.16 -6.95 14.76
CA LEU A 94 -7.21 -7.47 13.77
C LEU A 94 -5.80 -6.81 13.77
N PHE A 95 -5.46 -5.97 14.75
CA PHE A 95 -4.14 -5.29 14.78
C PHE A 95 -3.11 -5.89 15.74
N ILE A 96 -3.44 -6.95 16.50
CA ILE A 96 -2.46 -7.65 17.37
C ILE A 96 -1.87 -8.93 16.73
N ILE A 97 -2.34 -9.31 15.54
CA ILE A 97 -1.81 -10.47 14.80
C ILE A 97 -1.62 -9.97 13.36
N ASP A 98 -0.48 -9.44 12.93
CA ASP A 98 0.72 -10.23 12.65
C ASP A 98 1.91 -9.32 12.21
N MET A 99 2.49 -8.54 13.14
CA MET A 99 3.79 -7.87 12.88
C MET A 99 4.92 -8.90 12.65
N THR A 100 4.71 -10.15 13.06
CA THR A 100 5.62 -11.28 12.86
C THR A 100 5.66 -11.81 11.41
N ARG A 101 4.58 -11.71 10.64
CA ARG A 101 4.57 -12.02 9.19
C ARG A 101 5.04 -10.86 8.31
N LEU A 102 5.00 -9.62 8.80
CA LEU A 102 5.53 -8.46 8.05
C LEU A 102 7.06 -8.47 7.93
N ASN A 103 7.77 -9.30 8.69
CA ASN A 103 9.23 -9.38 8.71
C ASN A 103 9.84 -10.09 7.47
N ARG A 104 9.02 -10.44 6.45
CA ARG A 104 9.49 -10.85 5.11
C ARG A 104 9.21 -9.82 4.01
N SER A 105 8.65 -8.66 4.36
CA SER A 105 8.20 -7.65 3.39
C SER A 105 9.30 -6.75 2.85
N CYS A 106 10.53 -6.88 3.35
CA CYS A 106 11.64 -6.01 2.99
C CYS A 106 12.49 -6.62 1.87
N VAL A 107 11.90 -7.04 0.76
CA VAL A 107 12.67 -7.36 -0.45
C VAL A 107 11.91 -6.87 -1.68
N ALA A 108 12.52 -5.87 -2.35
CA ALA A 108 12.19 -5.34 -3.67
C ALA A 108 11.15 -4.21 -3.80
N ILE A 109 11.23 -3.19 -2.94
CA ILE A 109 10.66 -1.87 -3.28
C ILE A 109 11.67 -1.00 -4.07
N LEU A 110 12.98 -1.25 -3.95
CA LEU A 110 14.00 -0.42 -4.61
C LEU A 110 14.09 -0.59 -6.15
N ASP A 111 13.93 -1.80 -6.71
CA ASP A 111 14.08 -1.98 -8.16
C ASP A 111 12.84 -1.54 -8.99
N ILE A 112 11.67 -1.41 -8.37
CA ILE A 112 10.44 -0.97 -9.07
C ILE A 112 10.41 0.56 -9.16
N ALA A 113 10.87 1.25 -8.11
CA ALA A 113 10.90 2.71 -8.06
C ALA A 113 11.84 3.34 -9.09
N GLU A 114 12.94 2.69 -9.44
CA GLU A 114 13.88 3.19 -10.47
C GLU A 114 13.35 3.03 -11.92
N LYS A 115 12.25 2.29 -12.12
CA LYS A 115 11.66 2.00 -13.43
C LYS A 115 10.24 2.57 -13.61
N MET A 116 9.79 3.42 -12.68
CA MET A 116 8.58 4.23 -12.79
C MET A 116 8.91 5.60 -13.40
#